data_AF-A0A6I9P9L2-F1
#
_entry.id   AF-A0A6I9P9L2-F1
#
_cell.length_a   1.000
_cell.length_b   1.000
_cell.length_c   1.000
_cell.angle_alpha   90.00
_cell.angle_beta   90.00
_cell.angle_gamma   90.00
#
_symmetry.space_group_name_H-M   'P 1'
#
loop_
_entity.id
_entity.type
_entity.pdbx_description
1 polymer ?
#
loop_
_entity_poly.entity_id
_entity_poly.type
_entity_poly.pdbx_seq_one_letter_code
_entity_poly.pdbx_strand_id
1 'polypeptide(L)'
;CFLQVVRDQISHCTVKLRQTTGLMEYCLEVIKENDPSGFLQISDALIRRVHMTEGQWGKGTLTPRMNSDFDLTLDSSPLLQTIHQLDFVQMKVPAAPMLQLEECCTQNNSATLSWKQPPLSTIAVEGYILELDDGNMGHFREVYVGTETICTVDGLHFNSTYKARVKAFNNSGLGQYSKTLVMQTSE
;
A
#
# COMPACT_ATOMS: atom_id res chain seq x y z
N CYS A 1 28.54 -6.10 4.72
CA CYS A 1 29.79 -6.11 3.94
C CYS A 1 30.49 -4.75 3.98
N PHE A 2 29.84 -3.66 3.52
CA PHE A 2 30.41 -2.30 3.46
C PHE A 2 31.05 -1.81 4.78
N LEU A 3 30.29 -1.84 5.88
CA LEU A 3 30.77 -1.37 7.19
C LEU A 3 32.00 -2.16 7.70
N GLN A 4 32.13 -3.43 7.32
CA GLN A 4 33.27 -4.25 7.72
C GLN A 4 34.54 -3.81 7.00
N VAL A 5 34.47 -3.62 5.67
CA VAL A 5 35.63 -3.18 4.87
C VAL A 5 36.09 -1.78 5.28
N VAL A 6 35.16 -0.87 5.58
CA VAL A 6 35.49 0.47 6.09
C VAL A 6 36.19 0.38 7.46
N ARG A 7 35.68 -0.44 8.38
CA ARG A 7 36.32 -0.66 9.69
C ARG A 7 37.72 -1.24 9.56
N ASP A 8 37.91 -2.21 8.66
CA ASP A 8 39.22 -2.82 8.42
C ASP A 8 40.21 -1.82 7.81
N GLN A 9 39.75 -0.95 6.90
CA GLN A 9 40.57 0.12 6.33
C GLN A 9 40.98 1.16 7.40
N ILE A 10 40.05 1.57 8.27
CA ILE A 10 40.34 2.46 9.41
C ILE A 10 41.39 1.84 10.33
N SER A 11 41.21 0.56 10.69
CA SER A 11 42.15 -0.17 11.55
C SER A 11 43.56 -0.20 10.95
N HIS A 12 43.66 -0.55 9.66
CA HIS A 12 44.93 -0.60 8.95
C HIS A 12 45.63 0.77 8.88
N CYS A 13 44.89 1.85 8.58
CA CYS A 13 45.42 3.22 8.60
C CYS A 13 45.92 3.62 9.99
N THR A 14 45.17 3.27 11.04
CA THR A 14 45.50 3.58 12.43
C THR A 14 46.80 2.90 12.86
N VAL A 15 46.97 1.62 12.53
CA VAL A 15 48.22 0.89 12.83
C VAL A 15 49.42 1.52 12.14
N LYS A 16 49.30 1.84 10.85
CA LYS A 16 50.38 2.49 10.11
C LYS A 16 50.71 3.86 10.70
N LEU A 17 49.72 4.69 11.01
CA LEU A 17 49.91 6.00 11.66
C LEU A 17 50.72 5.85 12.95
N ARG A 18 50.33 4.91 13.82
CA ARG A 18 51.05 4.65 15.07
C ARG A 18 52.51 4.24 14.84
N GLN A 19 52.77 3.40 13.83
CA GLN A 19 54.14 2.98 13.48
C GLN A 19 54.99 4.15 12.97
N THR A 20 54.43 5.00 12.11
CA THR A 20 55.13 6.19 11.59
C THR A 20 55.39 7.22 12.68
N THR A 21 54.43 7.46 13.58
CA THR A 21 54.63 8.34 14.74
C THR A 21 55.76 7.83 15.62
N GLY A 22 55.78 6.54 15.96
CA GLY A 22 56.85 5.96 16.78
C GLY A 22 58.22 6.00 16.10
N LEU A 23 58.29 5.85 14.77
CA LEU A 23 59.54 6.03 14.03
C LEU A 23 60.02 7.49 14.09
N MET A 24 59.10 8.45 13.97
CA MET A 24 59.44 9.86 14.05
C MET A 24 59.96 10.24 15.44
N GLU A 25 59.33 9.76 16.50
CA GLU A 25 59.81 9.91 17.89
C GLU A 25 61.21 9.30 18.05
N TYR A 26 61.46 8.10 17.50
CA TYR A 26 62.78 7.48 17.55
C TYR A 26 63.84 8.29 16.78
N CYS A 27 63.53 8.82 15.60
CA CYS A 27 64.42 9.73 14.87
C CYS A 27 64.79 10.95 15.71
N LEU A 28 63.81 11.55 16.40
CA LEU A 28 64.02 12.71 17.26
C LEU A 28 64.96 12.40 18.44
N GLU A 29 64.85 11.21 19.03
CA GLU A 29 65.76 10.81 20.11
C GLU A 29 67.17 10.53 19.59
N VAL A 30 67.31 9.85 18.44
CA VAL A 30 68.62 9.53 17.85
C VAL A 30 69.42 10.79 17.48
N ILE A 31 68.76 11.85 17.04
CA ILE A 31 69.41 13.13 16.70
C ILE A 31 70.01 13.83 17.94
N LYS A 32 69.57 13.46 19.16
CA LYS A 32 70.14 14.00 20.40
C LYS A 32 71.46 13.33 20.82
N GLU A 33 71.92 12.30 20.09
CA GLU A 33 73.16 11.60 20.39
C GLU A 33 74.37 12.55 20.29
N ASN A 34 75.17 12.61 21.35
CA ASN A 34 76.27 13.57 21.44
C ASN A 34 77.61 12.98 20.94
N ASP A 35 77.75 11.65 20.91
CA ASP A 35 78.93 10.99 20.35
C ASP A 35 78.78 10.79 18.82
N PRO A 36 79.63 11.41 17.98
CA PRO A 36 79.56 11.25 16.54
C PRO A 36 79.75 9.80 16.08
N SER A 37 80.56 9.02 16.80
CA SER A 37 80.82 7.62 16.44
C SER A 37 79.61 6.74 16.72
N GLY A 38 78.96 6.92 17.88
CA GLY A 38 77.70 6.27 18.24
C GLY A 38 76.57 6.61 17.27
N PHE A 39 76.44 7.88 16.88
CA PHE A 39 75.44 8.30 15.88
C PHE A 39 75.63 7.60 14.53
N LEU A 40 76.86 7.55 14.02
CA LEU A 40 77.16 6.90 12.73
C LEU A 40 76.90 5.38 12.76
N GLN A 41 77.03 4.73 13.91
CA GLN A 41 76.73 3.30 14.05
C GLN A 41 75.23 3.00 13.87
N ILE A 42 74.35 3.94 14.20
CA ILE A 42 72.89 3.75 14.16
C ILE A 42 72.21 4.44 12.96
N SER A 43 72.84 5.44 12.35
CA SER A 43 72.23 6.28 11.30
C SER A 43 71.85 5.50 10.04
N ASP A 44 72.67 4.54 9.60
CA ASP A 44 72.37 3.75 8.41
C ASP A 44 71.14 2.85 8.59
N ALA A 45 71.00 2.22 9.77
CA ALA A 45 69.83 1.42 10.09
C ALA A 45 68.55 2.28 10.17
N LEU A 46 68.67 3.50 10.70
CA LEU A 46 67.57 4.46 10.75
C LEU A 46 67.13 4.90 9.36
N ILE A 47 68.08 5.29 8.50
CA ILE A 47 67.82 5.70 7.10
C ILE A 47 67.08 4.60 6.34
N ARG A 48 67.52 3.35 6.48
CA ARG A 48 66.84 2.20 5.87
C ARG A 48 65.42 2.05 6.37
N ARG A 49 65.19 2.20 7.68
CA ARG A 49 63.85 2.10 8.27
C ARG A 49 62.91 3.20 7.78
N VAL A 50 63.40 4.44 7.67
CA VAL A 50 62.64 5.57 7.12
C VAL A 50 62.24 5.32 5.67
N HIS A 51 63.18 4.92 4.81
CA HIS A 51 62.89 4.62 3.40
C HIS A 51 61.88 3.46 3.25
N MET A 52 62.00 2.41 4.07
CA MET A 52 61.04 1.31 4.07
C MET A 52 59.63 1.76 4.48
N THR A 53 59.51 2.57 5.53
CA THR A 53 58.21 3.09 5.99
C THR A 53 57.57 4.03 4.98
N GLU A 54 58.36 4.91 4.35
CA GLU A 54 57.90 5.81 3.28
C GLU A 54 57.33 5.04 2.09
N GLY A 55 58.06 4.04 1.57
CA GLY A 55 57.63 3.24 0.42
C GLY A 55 56.36 2.42 0.67
N GLN A 56 56.04 2.13 1.94
CA GLN A 56 54.84 1.39 2.33
C GLN A 56 53.62 2.29 2.59
N TRP A 57 53.82 3.60 2.81
CA TRP A 57 52.71 4.50 3.14
C TRP A 57 51.74 4.69 1.96
N GLY A 58 52.29 4.90 0.76
CA GLY A 58 51.51 5.15 -0.45
C GLY A 58 50.79 3.93 -1.02
N LYS A 59 51.22 2.70 -0.69
CA LYS A 59 50.69 1.47 -1.30
C LYS A 59 49.48 0.94 -0.53
N GLY A 60 48.29 1.09 -1.09
CA GLY A 60 47.06 0.40 -0.66
C GLY A 60 46.43 0.84 0.67
N THR A 61 47.03 1.83 1.35
CA THR A 61 46.50 2.41 2.59
C THR A 61 45.57 3.58 2.33
N LEU A 62 45.97 4.49 1.44
CA LEU A 62 45.20 5.71 1.13
C LEU A 62 44.22 5.53 -0.03
N THR A 63 44.28 4.40 -0.74
CA THR A 63 43.33 4.09 -1.82
C THR A 63 42.00 3.64 -1.20
N PRO A 64 40.87 4.31 -1.49
CA PRO A 64 39.57 3.87 -0.99
C PRO A 64 39.26 2.45 -1.49
N ARG A 65 38.97 1.53 -0.57
CA ARG A 65 38.70 0.12 -0.89
C ARG A 65 37.24 -0.16 -1.26
N MET A 66 36.40 0.87 -1.22
CA MET A 66 34.98 0.80 -1.54
C MET A 66 34.60 2.00 -2.41
N ASN A 67 33.72 1.78 -3.38
CA ASN A 67 33.00 2.83 -4.09
C ASN A 67 31.66 3.10 -3.39
N SER A 68 31.10 4.29 -3.61
CA SER A 68 29.78 4.68 -3.10
C SER A 68 28.62 4.18 -3.96
N ASP A 69 28.91 3.47 -5.05
CA ASP A 69 27.91 3.02 -6.00
C ASP A 69 27.21 1.79 -5.45
N PHE A 70 26.06 2.02 -4.82
CA PHE A 70 25.15 0.95 -4.47
C PHE A 70 24.43 0.51 -5.75
N ASP A 71 24.70 -0.72 -6.20
CA ASP A 71 23.95 -1.34 -7.30
C ASP A 71 22.57 -1.77 -6.78
N LEU A 72 21.67 -0.80 -6.71
CA LEU A 72 20.29 -0.99 -6.29
C LEU A 72 19.45 -1.29 -7.52
N THR A 73 19.08 -2.55 -7.68
CA THR A 73 18.11 -2.99 -8.68
C THR A 73 16.74 -3.17 -8.03
N LEU A 74 15.68 -2.77 -8.75
CA LEU A 74 14.31 -3.01 -8.30
C LEU A 74 13.92 -4.46 -8.61
N ASP A 75 13.55 -5.23 -7.58
CA ASP A 75 12.98 -6.57 -7.77
C ASP A 75 11.46 -6.46 -7.98
N SER A 76 11.03 -6.57 -9.25
CA SER A 76 9.62 -6.58 -9.64
C SER A 76 9.00 -7.97 -9.64
N SER A 77 9.75 -9.04 -9.31
CA SER A 77 9.26 -10.42 -9.39
C SER A 77 8.03 -10.67 -8.51
N PRO A 78 7.99 -10.18 -7.25
CA PRO A 78 6.80 -10.35 -6.40
C PRO A 78 5.56 -9.68 -6.98
N LEU A 79 5.71 -8.48 -7.54
CA LEU A 79 4.62 -7.74 -8.17
C LEU A 79 4.07 -8.49 -9.39
N LEU A 80 4.96 -9.01 -10.24
CA LEU A 80 4.56 -9.76 -11.42
C LEU A 80 3.81 -11.04 -11.05
N GLN A 81 4.26 -11.73 -9.99
CA GLN A 81 3.55 -12.90 -9.46
C GLN A 81 2.14 -12.55 -8.98
N THR A 82 1.96 -11.41 -8.30
CA THR A 82 0.63 -10.94 -7.90
C THR A 82 -0.26 -10.64 -9.10
N ILE A 83 0.27 -10.01 -10.15
CA ILE A 83 -0.47 -9.73 -11.38
C ILE A 83 -0.96 -11.02 -12.05
N HIS A 84 -0.12 -12.06 -12.09
CA HIS A 84 -0.51 -13.37 -12.64
C HIS A 84 -1.57 -14.12 -11.82
N GLN A 85 -1.73 -13.77 -10.56
CA GLN A 85 -2.74 -14.35 -9.66
C GLN A 85 -4.06 -13.59 -9.67
N LEU A 86 -4.15 -12.47 -10.41
CA LEU A 86 -5.41 -11.77 -10.56
C LEU A 86 -6.42 -12.65 -11.31
N ASP A 87 -7.64 -12.72 -10.78
CA ASP A 87 -8.75 -13.42 -11.40
C ASP A 87 -9.84 -12.43 -11.82
N PHE A 88 -10.68 -12.83 -12.77
CA PHE A 88 -11.79 -12.02 -13.23
C PHE A 88 -12.90 -11.99 -12.18
N VAL A 89 -13.17 -10.81 -11.64
CA VAL A 89 -14.41 -10.59 -10.89
C VAL A 89 -15.54 -10.41 -11.89
N GLN A 90 -16.60 -11.20 -11.75
CA GLN A 90 -17.80 -11.05 -12.57
C GLN A 90 -18.49 -9.73 -12.21
N MET A 91 -18.24 -8.69 -13.01
CA MET A 91 -18.84 -7.35 -12.89
C MET A 91 -20.29 -7.34 -13.42
N LYS A 92 -21.15 -8.21 -12.88
CA LYS A 92 -22.56 -8.26 -13.24
C LYS A 92 -23.39 -7.59 -12.15
N VAL A 93 -24.21 -6.63 -12.58
CA VAL A 93 -25.25 -6.05 -11.74
C VAL A 93 -26.34 -7.08 -11.45
N PRO A 94 -27.06 -6.95 -10.32
CA PRO A 94 -28.13 -7.88 -9.99
C PRO A 94 -29.30 -7.84 -10.98
N ALA A 95 -30.03 -8.94 -11.07
CA ALA A 95 -31.29 -8.99 -11.81
C ALA A 95 -32.38 -8.12 -11.16
N ALA A 96 -33.35 -7.69 -11.95
CA ALA A 96 -34.50 -6.94 -11.45
C ALA A 96 -35.26 -7.75 -10.38
N PRO A 97 -35.52 -7.18 -9.19
CA PRO A 97 -36.33 -7.87 -8.18
C PRO A 97 -37.76 -8.10 -8.65
N MET A 98 -38.41 -9.10 -8.08
CA MET A 98 -39.81 -9.43 -8.32
C MET A 98 -40.64 -8.98 -7.12
N LEU A 99 -41.62 -8.10 -7.36
CA LEU A 99 -42.59 -7.72 -6.34
C LEU A 99 -43.50 -8.91 -6.02
N GLN A 100 -43.68 -9.20 -4.73
CA GLN A 100 -44.55 -10.24 -4.21
C GLN A 100 -45.95 -9.65 -4.00
N LEU A 101 -46.73 -9.61 -5.08
CA LEU A 101 -48.02 -8.92 -5.11
C LEU A 101 -49.00 -9.39 -4.02
N GLU A 102 -48.93 -10.67 -3.64
CA GLU A 102 -49.76 -11.27 -2.59
C GLU A 102 -49.40 -10.79 -1.18
N GLU A 103 -48.18 -10.30 -0.98
CA GLU A 103 -47.68 -9.76 0.29
C GLU A 103 -47.68 -8.22 0.31
N CYS A 104 -47.93 -7.60 -0.84
CA CYS A 104 -48.07 -6.15 -0.94
C CYS A 104 -49.49 -5.75 -0.54
N CYS A 105 -49.64 -4.71 0.28
CA CYS A 105 -50.94 -4.21 0.68
C CYS A 105 -50.90 -2.70 0.97
N THR A 106 -52.05 -2.05 0.81
CA THR A 106 -52.27 -0.68 1.30
C THR A 106 -53.21 -0.71 2.50
N GLN A 107 -52.93 0.12 3.51
CA GLN A 107 -53.74 0.24 4.72
C GLN A 107 -53.78 1.72 5.10
N ASN A 108 -54.96 2.35 5.08
CA ASN A 108 -55.11 3.79 5.31
C ASN A 108 -54.22 4.62 4.37
N ASN A 109 -53.24 5.31 4.95
CA ASN A 109 -52.23 6.12 4.29
C ASN A 109 -50.84 5.48 4.30
N SER A 110 -50.76 4.16 4.40
CA SER A 110 -49.51 3.42 4.27
C SER A 110 -49.58 2.33 3.22
N ALA A 111 -48.42 1.96 2.70
CA ALA A 111 -48.26 0.88 1.75
C ALA A 111 -47.10 -0.02 2.18
N THR A 112 -47.38 -1.31 2.33
CA THR A 112 -46.37 -2.35 2.56
C THR A 112 -46.04 -3.02 1.23
N LEU A 113 -44.75 -3.04 0.89
CA LEU A 113 -44.22 -3.60 -0.34
C LEU A 113 -43.24 -4.73 0.02
N SER A 114 -43.40 -5.87 -0.63
CA SER A 114 -42.51 -7.04 -0.50
C SER A 114 -41.94 -7.41 -1.85
N TRP A 115 -40.66 -7.77 -1.91
CA TRP A 115 -39.96 -8.16 -3.12
C TRP A 115 -38.94 -9.26 -2.86
N LYS A 116 -38.54 -9.98 -3.90
CA LYS A 116 -37.48 -10.99 -3.83
C LYS A 116 -36.64 -11.03 -5.08
N GLN A 117 -35.47 -11.66 -5.00
CA GLN A 117 -34.70 -11.96 -6.20
C GLN A 117 -35.44 -12.97 -7.09
N PRO A 118 -35.29 -12.90 -8.43
CA PRO A 118 -35.79 -13.92 -9.32
C PRO A 118 -35.23 -15.32 -8.98
N PRO A 119 -36.01 -16.39 -9.18
CA PRO A 119 -35.49 -17.75 -9.09
C PRO A 119 -34.24 -17.91 -9.96
N LEU A 120 -33.24 -18.64 -9.47
CA LEU A 120 -31.95 -18.88 -10.15
C LEU A 120 -31.02 -17.66 -10.27
N SER A 121 -31.31 -16.54 -9.59
CA SER A 121 -30.34 -15.45 -9.50
C SER A 121 -29.08 -15.93 -8.76
N THR A 122 -27.96 -15.99 -9.46
CA THR A 122 -26.64 -16.36 -8.90
C THR A 122 -25.80 -15.14 -8.50
N ILE A 123 -26.25 -13.94 -8.86
CA ILE A 123 -25.55 -12.69 -8.56
C ILE A 123 -25.93 -12.21 -7.16
N ALA A 124 -24.91 -11.98 -6.33
CA ALA A 124 -25.07 -11.44 -4.99
C ALA A 124 -25.60 -9.99 -5.04
N VAL A 125 -26.51 -9.70 -4.12
CA VAL A 125 -27.10 -8.37 -3.91
C VAL A 125 -26.61 -7.82 -2.60
N GLU A 126 -26.18 -6.56 -2.61
CA GLU A 126 -25.80 -5.82 -1.40
C GLU A 126 -26.98 -5.03 -0.83
N GLY A 127 -27.95 -4.67 -1.66
CA GLY A 127 -29.18 -4.04 -1.20
C GLY A 127 -30.16 -3.73 -2.31
N TYR A 128 -31.24 -3.07 -1.92
CA TYR A 128 -32.36 -2.68 -2.75
C TYR A 128 -32.65 -1.19 -2.59
N ILE A 129 -33.17 -0.59 -3.65
CA ILE A 129 -33.69 0.77 -3.67
C ILE A 129 -35.13 0.68 -4.11
N LEU A 130 -36.05 1.09 -3.23
CA LEU A 130 -37.46 1.22 -3.51
C LEU A 130 -37.78 2.67 -3.85
N GLU A 131 -38.50 2.86 -4.95
CA GLU A 131 -38.98 4.15 -5.40
C GLU A 131 -40.52 4.18 -5.48
N LEU A 132 -41.09 5.31 -5.07
CA LEU A 132 -42.51 5.65 -5.21
C LEU A 132 -42.65 6.99 -5.95
N ASP A 133 -43.69 7.13 -6.78
CA ASP A 133 -44.07 8.45 -7.27
C ASP A 133 -44.81 9.27 -6.20
N ASP A 134 -45.21 10.50 -6.53
CA ASP A 134 -45.85 11.43 -5.60
C ASP A 134 -47.37 11.22 -5.43
N GLY A 135 -47.93 10.15 -6.01
CA GLY A 135 -49.37 9.87 -5.98
C GLY A 135 -50.18 10.63 -7.02
N ASN A 136 -49.52 11.47 -7.83
CA ASN A 136 -50.12 12.28 -8.90
C ASN A 136 -49.41 12.06 -10.25
N MET A 137 -48.90 10.84 -10.48
CA MET A 137 -48.13 10.47 -11.67
C MET A 137 -46.87 11.32 -11.91
N GLY A 138 -46.31 11.91 -10.86
CA GLY A 138 -45.09 12.70 -10.92
C GLY A 138 -43.80 11.86 -10.93
N HIS A 139 -42.72 12.45 -10.42
CA HIS A 139 -41.41 11.82 -10.41
C HIS A 139 -41.28 10.77 -9.30
N PHE A 140 -40.65 9.65 -9.62
CA PHE A 140 -40.23 8.66 -8.65
C PHE A 140 -39.17 9.23 -7.68
N ARG A 141 -39.31 8.93 -6.40
CA ARG A 141 -38.36 9.25 -5.34
C ARG A 141 -37.99 8.00 -4.57
N GLU A 142 -36.74 7.93 -4.13
CA GLU A 142 -36.26 6.84 -3.28
C GLU A 142 -36.88 6.98 -1.89
N VAL A 143 -37.61 5.95 -1.47
CA VAL A 143 -38.28 5.89 -0.16
C VAL A 143 -37.63 4.88 0.77
N TYR A 144 -36.83 3.96 0.23
CA TYR A 144 -36.06 3.00 1.01
C TYR A 144 -34.78 2.60 0.28
N VAL A 145 -33.68 2.48 1.04
CA VAL A 145 -32.39 1.92 0.62
C VAL A 145 -31.87 1.01 1.72
N GLY A 146 -31.66 -0.27 1.42
CA GLY A 146 -31.15 -1.23 2.41
C GLY A 146 -31.25 -2.69 1.98
N THR A 147 -30.97 -3.61 2.89
CA THR A 147 -30.90 -5.05 2.63
C THR A 147 -32.23 -5.78 2.74
N GLU A 148 -33.22 -5.18 3.39
CA GLU A 148 -34.52 -5.81 3.64
C GLU A 148 -35.30 -5.96 2.34
N THR A 149 -36.15 -6.99 2.33
CA THR A 149 -36.99 -7.36 1.21
C THR A 149 -38.45 -6.98 1.40
N ILE A 150 -38.76 -6.33 2.52
CA ILE A 150 -40.08 -5.80 2.85
C ILE A 150 -39.91 -4.41 3.44
N CYS A 151 -40.75 -3.47 3.02
CA CYS A 151 -40.75 -2.11 3.53
C CYS A 151 -42.17 -1.56 3.58
N THR A 152 -42.51 -0.92 4.71
CA THR A 152 -43.75 -0.15 4.86
C THR A 152 -43.43 1.32 4.71
N VAL A 153 -44.16 1.99 3.82
CA VAL A 153 -44.07 3.42 3.59
C VAL A 153 -45.33 4.07 4.14
N ASP A 154 -45.16 4.87 5.20
CA ASP A 154 -46.24 5.59 5.86
C ASP A 154 -46.35 7.05 5.36
N GLY A 155 -47.46 7.72 5.69
CA GLY A 155 -47.62 9.16 5.43
C GLY A 155 -47.96 9.50 3.98
N LEU A 156 -48.52 8.55 3.24
CA LEU A 156 -49.01 8.78 1.87
C LEU A 156 -50.26 9.66 1.87
N HIS A 157 -50.57 10.28 0.73
CA HIS A 157 -51.83 11.01 0.57
C HIS A 157 -52.99 10.03 0.47
N PHE A 158 -54.11 10.34 1.14
CA PHE A 158 -55.37 9.59 0.99
C PHE A 158 -55.93 9.75 -0.43
N ASN A 159 -56.74 8.78 -0.83
CA ASN A 159 -57.41 8.72 -2.14
C ASN A 159 -56.47 9.03 -3.33
N SER A 160 -55.24 8.51 -3.26
CA SER A 160 -54.18 8.79 -4.23
C SER A 160 -53.64 7.49 -4.82
N THR A 161 -53.26 7.54 -6.10
CA THR A 161 -52.74 6.37 -6.82
C THR A 161 -51.23 6.48 -6.92
N TYR A 162 -50.52 5.56 -6.27
CA TYR A 162 -49.07 5.50 -6.25
C TYR A 162 -48.54 4.42 -7.19
N LYS A 163 -47.38 4.69 -7.79
CA LYS A 163 -46.58 3.74 -8.58
C LYS A 163 -45.31 3.41 -7.80
N ALA A 164 -45.07 2.12 -7.58
CA ALA A 164 -43.89 1.60 -6.91
C ALA A 164 -43.02 0.81 -7.87
N ARG A 165 -41.69 0.93 -7.73
CA ARG A 165 -40.72 0.05 -8.40
C ARG A 165 -39.48 -0.13 -7.53
N VAL A 166 -38.86 -1.30 -7.61
CA VAL A 166 -37.66 -1.63 -6.83
C VAL A 166 -36.53 -2.07 -7.76
N LYS A 167 -35.30 -1.68 -7.46
CA LYS A 167 -34.07 -2.17 -8.12
C LYS A 167 -33.12 -2.73 -7.07
N ALA A 168 -32.28 -3.68 -7.46
CA ALA A 168 -31.21 -4.22 -6.61
C ALA A 168 -29.86 -3.63 -7.02
N PHE A 169 -28.90 -3.61 -6.10
CA PHE A 169 -27.54 -3.13 -6.38
C PHE A 169 -26.47 -4.01 -5.72
N ASN A 170 -25.26 -3.95 -6.26
CA ASN A 170 -24.03 -4.51 -5.68
C ASN A 170 -22.82 -3.64 -6.07
N ASN A 171 -21.60 -4.04 -5.69
CA ASN A 171 -20.36 -3.36 -6.06
C ASN A 171 -20.15 -3.15 -7.58
N SER A 172 -20.84 -3.91 -8.44
CA SER A 172 -20.78 -3.71 -9.90
C SER A 172 -21.73 -2.60 -10.39
N GLY A 173 -22.72 -2.21 -9.59
CA GLY A 173 -23.65 -1.12 -9.89
C GLY A 173 -25.12 -1.47 -9.67
N LEU A 174 -25.99 -0.67 -10.30
CA LEU A 174 -27.45 -0.77 -10.19
C LEU A 174 -28.02 -1.74 -11.23
N GLY A 175 -28.88 -2.65 -10.78
CA GLY A 175 -29.69 -3.52 -11.63
C GLY A 175 -30.87 -2.79 -12.27
N GLN A 176 -31.62 -3.52 -13.09
CA GLN A 176 -32.87 -3.02 -13.68
C GLN A 176 -33.98 -2.90 -12.63
N TYR A 177 -34.94 -2.00 -12.88
CA TYR A 177 -36.15 -1.91 -12.08
C TYR A 177 -37.06 -3.12 -12.27
N SER A 178 -37.78 -3.47 -11.22
CA SER A 178 -38.92 -4.38 -11.26
C SER A 178 -40.01 -3.86 -12.19
N LYS A 179 -40.99 -4.72 -12.48
CA LYS A 179 -42.29 -4.23 -12.98
C LYS A 179 -42.85 -3.21 -11.99
N THR A 180 -43.48 -2.16 -12.51
CA THR A 180 -44.15 -1.16 -11.69
C THR A 180 -45.43 -1.73 -11.11
N LEU A 181 -45.60 -1.60 -9.80
CA LEU A 181 -46.84 -1.90 -9.10
C LEU A 181 -47.63 -0.61 -8.90
N VAL A 182 -48.93 -0.65 -9.19
CA VAL A 182 -49.85 0.45 -8.95
C VAL A 182 -50.66 0.12 -7.70
N MET A 183 -50.74 1.07 -6.77
CA MET A 183 -51.45 0.91 -5.50
C MET A 183 -52.31 2.14 -5.23
N GLN A 184 -53.44 1.96 -4.55
CA GLN A 184 -54.32 3.05 -4.17
C GLN A 184 -54.47 3.07 -2.64
N THR A 185 -54.33 4.26 -2.05
CA THR A 185 -54.57 4.50 -0.63
C THR A 185 -56.06 4.61 -0.34
N SER A 186 -56.46 4.43 0.92
CA SER A 186 -57.85 4.51 1.34
C SER A 186 -58.44 5.91 1.09
N GLU A 187 -59.77 5.98 0.96
CA GLU A 187 -60.52 7.24 0.89
C GLU A 187 -60.33 8.11 2.15
#